data_AF-A0A7X7VZF8-F1
#
_entry.id   AF-A0A7X7VZF8-F1
#
_cell.length_a   1.000
_cell.length_b   1.000
_cell.length_c   1.000
_cell.angle_alpha   90.00
_cell.angle_beta   90.00
_cell.angle_gamma   90.00
#
_symmetry.space_group_name_H-M   'P 1'
#
loop_
_entity.id
_entity.type
_entity.pdbx_description
1 polymer ?
#
loop_
_entity_poly.entity_id
_entity_poly.type
_entity_poly.pdbx_seq_one_letter_code
_entity_poly.pdbx_strand_id
1 'polypeptide(L)'
;MKIRRFVRIIALIVIIAVAVSVYLYEKNAIEREDRDDYVQSSVSGDEGKIKVVISAVGDIVLGQDSRFSYRDSFDYVFDKTGGDYGYFFANAVQILEQDDITIANLECVLGNEKEKAEKYDYGNNYWFIGKPEYANILRAGSIEAVTLANNHTYDYGQAGFDATCSALDDVGIKYFGYARTTVITINDVNVGMAGFNQLGEYEQGRDTEELKQEIENVTRELRERSDLVIVYFHWGKEYQYEADSLQKELARLAVDSGADLVLGSHPHVLQPIEIYNDRYIVYSLANFCFGGNKRPSDFDTMVYRQTFLFDREGNLVSIQAPEIIPFSISSKGAVNDYRPTPIEGKAMERVFAKVGYSPDMAAASLSVDKNEMVRLDEVADDIIIDLKYATPDNITGKPVYDSNIAWLRRGTAIKLKRANEALMEQGYRIKVWDAYRSEKDHRRLHEVAKNSYYFIDPKIGSNHTRGAAVDVTLVDMDGNELDMPSKYDEMSEKAHRTYKHASPEQKRNALILENAMKEAGFIPLENEWWHFDDSEYRSYGFLPSLPE
;
A
#
# COMPACT_ATOMS: atom_id res chain seq x y z
N MET A 1 -26.97 40.51 -43.51
CA MET A 1 -27.86 39.77 -42.59
C MET A 1 -27.77 38.23 -42.68
N LYS A 2 -27.40 37.62 -43.82
CA LYS A 2 -27.39 36.14 -43.99
C LYS A 2 -26.23 35.42 -43.29
N ILE A 3 -25.02 36.00 -43.26
CA ILE A 3 -23.83 35.36 -42.68
C ILE A 3 -23.89 35.27 -41.15
N ARG A 4 -24.33 36.33 -40.46
CA ARG A 4 -24.49 36.31 -38.98
C ARG A 4 -25.56 35.31 -38.50
N ARG A 5 -26.61 35.07 -39.30
CA ARG A 5 -27.59 34.01 -39.02
C ARG A 5 -26.98 32.63 -39.22
N PHE A 6 -26.19 32.43 -40.27
CA PHE A 6 -25.51 31.16 -40.55
C PHE A 6 -24.50 30.78 -39.46
N VAL A 7 -23.66 31.71 -39.01
CA VAL A 7 -22.69 31.48 -37.93
C VAL A 7 -23.39 31.16 -36.60
N ARG A 8 -24.51 31.83 -36.29
CA ARG A 8 -25.29 31.53 -35.09
C ARG A 8 -25.95 30.14 -35.14
N ILE A 9 -26.37 29.69 -36.32
CA ILE A 9 -26.93 28.35 -36.50
C ILE A 9 -25.84 27.29 -36.30
N ILE A 10 -24.65 27.48 -36.86
CA ILE A 10 -23.52 26.55 -36.66
C ILE A 10 -23.09 26.50 -35.20
N ALA A 11 -22.94 27.65 -34.54
CA ALA A 11 -22.58 27.69 -33.13
C ALA A 11 -23.62 26.96 -32.26
N LEU A 12 -24.91 27.11 -32.57
CA LEU A 12 -25.98 26.39 -31.87
C LEU A 12 -25.93 24.88 -32.13
N ILE A 13 -25.62 24.44 -33.35
CA ILE A 13 -25.46 23.02 -33.68
C ILE A 13 -24.27 22.41 -32.92
N VAL A 14 -23.15 23.13 -32.83
CA VAL A 14 -21.96 22.66 -32.08
C VAL A 14 -22.26 22.58 -30.59
N ILE A 15 -22.94 23.57 -30.01
CA ILE A 15 -23.33 23.54 -28.58
C ILE A 15 -24.28 22.37 -28.30
N ILE A 16 -25.24 22.12 -29.19
CA ILE A 16 -26.16 20.98 -29.07
C ILE A 16 -25.40 19.66 -29.22
N ALA A 17 -24.47 19.55 -30.18
CA ALA A 17 -23.66 18.35 -30.37
C ALA A 17 -22.76 18.06 -29.16
N VAL A 18 -22.14 19.09 -28.58
CA VAL A 18 -21.34 18.96 -27.34
C VAL A 18 -22.23 18.59 -26.16
N ALA A 19 -23.38 19.23 -25.99
CA ALA A 19 -24.32 18.90 -24.91
C ALA A 19 -24.90 17.49 -25.06
N VAL A 20 -25.17 17.03 -26.28
CA VAL A 20 -25.59 15.65 -26.57
C VAL A 20 -24.45 14.68 -26.33
N SER A 21 -23.21 14.98 -26.71
CA SER A 21 -22.05 14.14 -26.40
C SER A 21 -21.79 14.04 -24.90
N VAL A 22 -21.90 15.14 -24.15
CA VAL A 22 -21.77 15.16 -22.67
C VAL A 22 -22.92 14.40 -22.03
N TYR A 23 -24.16 14.59 -22.49
CA TYR A 23 -25.32 13.83 -22.01
C TYR A 23 -25.23 12.34 -22.33
N LEU A 24 -24.73 11.96 -23.52
CA LEU A 24 -24.47 10.56 -23.88
C LEU A 24 -23.30 9.98 -23.09
N TYR A 25 -22.27 10.78 -22.76
CA TYR A 25 -21.17 10.38 -21.89
C TYR A 25 -21.65 10.14 -20.46
N GLU A 26 -22.39 11.08 -19.86
CA GLU A 26 -22.98 10.93 -18.53
C GLU A 26 -24.00 9.77 -18.47
N LYS A 27 -24.79 9.58 -19.52
CA LYS A 27 -25.73 8.45 -19.61
C LYS A 27 -25.02 7.11 -19.78
N ASN A 28 -23.97 7.03 -20.61
CA ASN A 28 -23.15 5.82 -20.75
C ASN A 28 -22.28 5.54 -19.52
N ALA A 29 -21.98 6.56 -18.70
CA ALA A 29 -21.28 6.42 -17.43
C ALA A 29 -22.19 5.96 -16.28
N ILE A 30 -23.53 6.05 -16.43
CA ILE A 30 -24.51 5.75 -15.37
C ILE A 30 -25.41 4.53 -15.71
N GLU A 31 -25.40 4.01 -16.94
CA GLU A 31 -26.13 2.78 -17.34
C GLU A 31 -25.23 1.73 -18.01
N ARG A 32 -24.19 1.25 -17.31
CA ARG A 32 -23.70 -0.12 -17.53
C ARG A 32 -24.22 -0.97 -16.40
N GLU A 33 -25.39 -1.57 -16.61
CA GLU A 33 -25.83 -2.73 -15.83
C GLU A 33 -24.80 -3.85 -16.06
N ASP A 34 -24.07 -4.16 -14.99
CA ASP A 34 -23.17 -5.28 -14.85
C ASP A 34 -23.86 -6.57 -15.28
N ARG A 35 -23.28 -7.24 -16.28
CA ARG A 35 -23.59 -8.64 -16.56
C ARG A 35 -22.35 -9.43 -16.22
N ASP A 36 -22.37 -10.02 -15.03
CA ASP A 36 -21.58 -11.17 -14.58
C ASP A 36 -20.26 -11.35 -15.35
N ASP A 37 -19.28 -10.52 -15.00
CA ASP A 37 -17.90 -10.70 -15.45
C ASP A 37 -17.33 -11.97 -14.82
N TYR A 38 -16.73 -12.83 -15.66
CA TYR A 38 -16.12 -14.09 -15.25
C TYR A 38 -14.92 -13.83 -14.32
N VAL A 39 -15.16 -13.91 -13.02
CA VAL A 39 -14.13 -14.08 -11.99
C VAL A 39 -13.97 -15.58 -11.72
N GLN A 40 -12.74 -16.07 -11.64
CA GLN A 40 -12.46 -17.48 -11.33
C GLN A 40 -12.74 -17.77 -9.85
N SER A 41 -14.01 -17.96 -9.48
CA SER A 41 -14.40 -18.40 -8.13
C SER A 41 -14.09 -19.89 -7.97
N SER A 42 -12.82 -20.24 -7.67
CA SER A 42 -12.38 -21.62 -7.42
C SER A 42 -11.99 -21.88 -5.96
N VAL A 43 -11.87 -20.83 -5.13
CA VAL A 43 -11.36 -20.94 -3.76
C VAL A 43 -12.52 -21.02 -2.76
N SER A 44 -12.76 -22.21 -2.22
CA SER A 44 -13.76 -22.41 -1.16
C SER A 44 -13.40 -21.61 0.09
N GLY A 45 -14.31 -20.76 0.56
CA GLY A 45 -14.19 -20.05 1.84
C GLY A 45 -14.10 -21.01 3.02
N ASP A 46 -13.32 -20.62 4.03
CA ASP A 46 -13.26 -21.30 5.33
C ASP A 46 -14.53 -20.99 6.14
N GLU A 47 -14.89 -21.85 7.11
CA GLU A 47 -16.15 -21.80 7.86
C GLU A 47 -16.49 -20.38 8.41
N GLY A 48 -17.27 -19.61 7.65
CA GLY A 48 -17.85 -18.33 8.08
C GLY A 48 -17.26 -17.04 7.52
N LYS A 49 -16.18 -17.06 6.72
CA LYS A 49 -15.53 -15.87 6.13
C LYS A 49 -15.57 -15.88 4.60
N ILE A 50 -15.65 -14.70 3.99
CA ILE A 50 -15.45 -14.53 2.54
C ILE A 50 -13.94 -14.44 2.29
N LYS A 51 -13.45 -15.17 1.30
CA LYS A 51 -12.04 -15.21 0.91
C LYS A 51 -11.88 -14.60 -0.47
N VAL A 52 -10.90 -13.71 -0.61
CA VAL A 52 -10.47 -13.13 -1.89
C VAL A 52 -8.97 -13.36 -2.03
N VAL A 53 -8.55 -14.03 -3.10
CA VAL A 53 -7.16 -14.35 -3.41
C VAL A 53 -6.75 -13.57 -4.65
N ILE A 54 -5.69 -12.77 -4.52
CA ILE A 54 -5.20 -11.90 -5.58
C ILE A 54 -3.75 -12.26 -5.85
N SER A 55 -3.43 -12.55 -7.10
CA SER A 55 -2.05 -12.63 -7.54
C SER A 55 -1.62 -11.35 -8.27
N ALA A 56 -0.33 -11.06 -8.18
CA ALA A 56 0.31 -9.97 -8.89
C ALA A 56 1.62 -10.43 -9.51
N VAL A 57 1.85 -9.98 -10.74
CA VAL A 57 3.10 -10.21 -11.49
C VAL A 57 3.62 -8.88 -12.02
N GLY A 58 4.92 -8.85 -12.30
CA GLY A 58 5.60 -7.63 -12.71
C GLY A 58 5.41 -7.24 -14.17
N ASP A 59 6.44 -6.62 -14.75
CA ASP A 59 6.36 -5.99 -16.07
C ASP A 59 6.13 -7.01 -17.19
N ILE A 60 5.06 -6.78 -17.94
CA ILE A 60 4.72 -7.51 -19.16
C ILE A 60 4.93 -6.59 -20.35
N VAL A 61 5.79 -7.01 -21.27
CA VAL A 61 6.02 -6.35 -22.57
C VAL A 61 5.77 -7.38 -23.66
N LEU A 62 4.59 -7.33 -24.27
CA LEU A 62 4.20 -8.21 -25.38
C LEU A 62 4.58 -7.54 -26.69
N GLY A 63 5.79 -7.77 -27.17
CA GLY A 63 6.29 -7.11 -28.37
C GLY A 63 7.73 -6.65 -28.20
N GLN A 64 8.12 -5.60 -28.90
CA GLN A 64 9.51 -5.16 -28.96
C GLN A 64 9.66 -3.73 -29.47
N ASP A 65 10.87 -3.19 -29.31
CA ASP A 65 11.28 -2.00 -30.05
C ASP A 65 11.66 -2.36 -31.49
N SER A 66 11.22 -1.54 -32.44
CA SER A 66 11.49 -1.73 -33.87
C SER A 66 12.98 -1.78 -34.24
N ARG A 67 13.89 -1.35 -33.35
CA ARG A 67 15.35 -1.41 -33.53
C ARG A 67 15.93 -2.80 -33.26
N PHE A 68 15.19 -3.68 -32.58
CA PHE A 68 15.67 -5.03 -32.27
C PHE A 68 15.70 -5.91 -33.53
N SER A 69 16.68 -6.82 -33.58
CA SER A 69 16.75 -7.86 -34.61
C SER A 69 15.54 -8.76 -34.49
N TYR A 70 14.79 -8.96 -35.59
CA TYR A 70 13.62 -9.85 -35.60
C TYR A 70 13.96 -11.25 -35.07
N ARG A 71 15.13 -11.82 -35.40
CA ARG A 71 15.49 -13.18 -34.92
C ARG A 71 15.67 -13.30 -33.41
N ASP A 72 15.84 -12.18 -32.72
CA ASP A 72 16.07 -12.11 -31.28
C ASP A 72 14.84 -11.59 -30.53
N SER A 73 13.70 -11.49 -31.22
CA SER A 73 12.55 -10.69 -30.80
C SER A 73 11.39 -11.52 -30.28
N PHE A 74 10.43 -10.86 -29.62
CA PHE A 74 9.20 -11.50 -29.12
C PHE A 74 8.36 -12.07 -30.27
N ASP A 75 8.17 -11.28 -31.33
CA ASP A 75 7.42 -11.70 -32.53
C ASP A 75 7.98 -12.97 -33.15
N TYR A 76 9.30 -13.10 -33.23
CA TYR A 76 9.91 -14.31 -33.77
C TYR A 76 9.65 -15.53 -32.89
N VAL A 77 9.61 -15.38 -31.56
CA VAL A 77 9.23 -16.48 -30.67
C VAL A 77 7.77 -16.86 -30.89
N PHE A 78 6.86 -15.89 -30.98
CA PHE A 78 5.45 -16.15 -31.26
C PHE A 78 5.22 -16.84 -32.62
N ASP A 79 5.87 -16.37 -33.69
CA ASP A 79 5.74 -16.99 -35.00
C ASP A 79 6.32 -18.43 -35.00
N LYS A 80 7.34 -18.70 -34.19
CA LYS A 80 7.94 -20.04 -34.03
C LYS A 80 7.06 -21.02 -33.27
N THR A 81 6.16 -20.54 -32.43
CA THR A 81 5.17 -21.39 -31.74
C THR A 81 3.96 -21.68 -32.63
N GLY A 82 3.92 -21.11 -33.85
CA GLY A 82 2.77 -21.22 -34.75
C GLY A 82 1.63 -20.28 -34.36
N GLY A 83 1.93 -19.20 -33.63
CA GLY A 83 0.93 -18.26 -33.15
C GLY A 83 0.17 -18.75 -31.91
N ASP A 84 0.79 -19.60 -31.10
CA ASP A 84 0.18 -20.11 -29.85
C ASP A 84 0.25 -19.05 -28.76
N TYR A 85 -0.90 -18.46 -28.42
CA TYR A 85 -1.02 -17.46 -27.35
C TYR A 85 -0.71 -18.02 -25.95
N GLY A 86 -0.94 -19.32 -25.72
CA GLY A 86 -0.72 -19.94 -24.41
C GLY A 86 0.75 -20.21 -24.10
N TYR A 87 1.63 -20.16 -25.11
CA TYR A 87 3.04 -20.51 -24.95
C TYR A 87 3.76 -19.71 -23.85
N PHE A 88 3.53 -18.40 -23.79
CA PHE A 88 4.30 -17.48 -22.96
C PHE A 88 4.00 -17.66 -21.46
N PHE A 89 2.78 -18.04 -21.10
CA PHE A 89 2.38 -18.26 -19.71
C PHE A 89 2.23 -19.75 -19.37
N ALA A 90 2.60 -20.67 -20.26
CA ALA A 90 2.37 -22.11 -20.07
C ALA A 90 2.99 -22.72 -18.80
N ASN A 91 4.00 -22.08 -18.20
CA ASN A 91 4.61 -22.52 -16.93
C ASN A 91 4.08 -21.76 -15.71
N ALA A 92 3.25 -20.73 -15.90
CA ALA A 92 2.67 -19.90 -14.85
C ALA A 92 1.15 -20.11 -14.71
N VAL A 93 0.45 -20.43 -15.80
CA VAL A 93 -1.02 -20.43 -15.87
C VAL A 93 -1.67 -21.32 -14.80
N GLN A 94 -1.17 -22.52 -14.55
CA GLN A 94 -1.73 -23.40 -13.50
C GLN A 94 -1.55 -22.88 -12.08
N ILE A 95 -0.57 -21.99 -11.87
CA ILE A 95 -0.38 -21.29 -10.61
C ILE A 95 -1.39 -20.15 -10.55
N LEU A 96 -1.49 -19.32 -11.59
CA LEU A 96 -2.39 -18.16 -11.66
C LEU A 96 -3.89 -18.55 -11.70
N GLU A 97 -4.25 -19.75 -12.16
CA GLU A 97 -5.64 -20.26 -12.09
C GLU A 97 -6.10 -20.59 -10.65
N GLN A 98 -5.25 -20.40 -9.63
CA GLN A 98 -5.57 -20.67 -8.22
C GLN A 98 -5.96 -19.40 -7.44
N ASP A 99 -5.90 -18.23 -8.07
CA ASP A 99 -6.41 -16.98 -7.52
C ASP A 99 -7.81 -16.65 -8.08
N ASP A 100 -8.45 -15.63 -7.50
CA ASP A 100 -9.68 -15.06 -8.05
C ASP A 100 -9.36 -14.04 -9.17
N ILE A 101 -8.21 -13.37 -9.08
CA ILE A 101 -7.71 -12.40 -10.06
C ILE A 101 -6.18 -12.28 -10.01
N THR A 102 -5.56 -12.19 -11.20
CA THR A 102 -4.18 -11.77 -11.39
C THR A 102 -4.06 -10.36 -11.99
N ILE A 103 -3.24 -9.53 -11.35
CA ILE A 103 -2.93 -8.14 -11.73
C ILE A 103 -1.49 -8.03 -12.28
N ALA A 104 -1.28 -7.26 -13.34
CA ALA A 104 0.05 -7.03 -13.91
C ALA A 104 0.29 -5.58 -14.37
N ASN A 105 1.55 -5.22 -14.65
CA ASN A 105 1.89 -4.00 -15.40
C ASN A 105 2.03 -4.32 -16.90
N LEU A 106 1.17 -3.77 -17.75
CA LEU A 106 1.31 -3.89 -19.21
C LEU A 106 2.09 -2.69 -19.73
N GLU A 107 3.38 -2.90 -19.96
CA GLU A 107 4.37 -1.86 -20.25
C GLU A 107 4.67 -1.75 -21.74
N CYS A 108 3.64 -1.81 -22.57
CA CYS A 108 3.77 -1.66 -24.02
C CYS A 108 2.45 -1.29 -24.68
N VAL A 109 2.54 -0.75 -25.90
CA VAL A 109 1.38 -0.55 -26.77
C VAL A 109 0.97 -1.86 -27.43
N LEU A 110 -0.34 -2.15 -27.47
CA LEU A 110 -0.92 -3.24 -28.27
C LEU A 110 -1.67 -2.65 -29.46
N GLY A 111 -1.06 -2.67 -30.63
CA GLY A 111 -1.45 -1.80 -31.71
C GLY A 111 -0.74 -2.04 -33.04
N ASN A 112 -1.08 -1.24 -34.06
CA ASN A 112 -0.43 -1.27 -35.38
C ASN A 112 0.18 0.09 -35.76
N GLU A 113 0.30 0.98 -34.78
CA GLU A 113 0.77 2.33 -34.93
C GLU A 113 2.23 2.35 -35.37
N LYS A 114 2.58 3.37 -36.16
CA LYS A 114 3.92 3.52 -36.74
C LYS A 114 4.60 4.81 -36.32
N GLU A 115 3.82 5.77 -35.87
CA GLU A 115 4.29 7.08 -35.45
C GLU A 115 4.66 7.01 -33.97
N LYS A 116 5.97 7.02 -33.71
CA LYS A 116 6.52 7.04 -32.36
C LYS A 116 6.30 8.41 -31.74
N ALA A 117 5.91 8.45 -30.47
CA ALA A 117 5.86 9.69 -29.71
C ALA A 117 7.28 10.23 -29.46
N GLU A 118 7.39 11.55 -29.40
CA GLU A 118 8.59 12.21 -28.91
C GLU A 118 8.66 12.06 -27.39
N LYS A 119 9.74 11.46 -26.92
CA LYS A 119 10.03 11.26 -25.50
C LYS A 119 11.15 12.19 -25.05
N TYR A 120 11.19 12.53 -23.76
CA TYR A 120 12.33 13.26 -23.21
C TYR A 120 13.59 12.38 -23.33
N ASP A 121 14.54 12.82 -24.14
CA ASP A 121 15.70 12.01 -24.54
C ASP A 121 16.84 12.09 -23.50
N TYR A 122 17.02 11.01 -22.74
CA TYR A 122 18.21 10.77 -21.91
C TYR A 122 19.23 9.83 -22.59
N GLY A 123 19.06 9.54 -23.88
CA GLY A 123 20.01 8.80 -24.72
C GLY A 123 19.71 7.31 -24.88
N ASN A 124 18.59 6.79 -24.37
CA ASN A 124 18.26 5.35 -24.39
C ASN A 124 16.74 5.05 -24.46
N ASN A 125 15.92 5.92 -25.05
CA ASN A 125 14.47 5.70 -25.05
C ASN A 125 14.09 4.49 -25.90
N TYR A 126 13.09 3.71 -25.46
CA TYR A 126 12.49 2.60 -26.19
C TYR A 126 11.02 2.87 -26.53
N TRP A 127 10.56 2.23 -27.62
CA TRP A 127 9.19 2.27 -28.09
C TRP A 127 8.68 0.85 -28.30
N PHE A 128 8.05 0.27 -27.28
CA PHE A 128 7.56 -1.09 -27.28
C PHE A 128 6.16 -1.16 -27.87
N ILE A 129 6.02 -1.97 -28.91
CA ILE A 129 4.73 -2.27 -29.52
C ILE A 129 4.62 -3.75 -29.85
N GLY A 130 3.44 -4.31 -29.60
CA GLY A 130 3.00 -5.62 -30.05
C GLY A 130 1.74 -5.53 -30.88
N LYS A 131 1.40 -6.62 -31.57
CA LYS A 131 0.15 -6.71 -32.35
C LYS A 131 -1.06 -6.64 -31.40
N PRO A 132 -2.21 -6.07 -31.80
CA PRO A 132 -3.42 -6.04 -30.95
C PRO A 132 -3.83 -7.43 -30.45
N GLU A 133 -3.70 -8.44 -31.31
CA GLU A 133 -4.02 -9.84 -30.99
C GLU A 133 -3.17 -10.45 -29.87
N TYR A 134 -2.05 -9.83 -29.49
CA TYR A 134 -1.25 -10.27 -28.34
C TYR A 134 -1.98 -10.06 -27.01
N ALA A 135 -3.05 -9.27 -26.95
CA ALA A 135 -3.95 -9.24 -25.79
C ALA A 135 -4.51 -10.64 -25.44
N ASN A 136 -4.64 -11.54 -26.43
CA ASN A 136 -5.03 -12.95 -26.18
C ASN A 136 -4.00 -13.73 -25.36
N ILE A 137 -2.72 -13.30 -25.35
CA ILE A 137 -1.67 -13.92 -24.52
C ILE A 137 -1.97 -13.68 -23.04
N LEU A 138 -2.45 -12.48 -22.68
CA LEU A 138 -2.85 -12.15 -21.30
C LEU A 138 -3.99 -13.06 -20.85
N ARG A 139 -5.05 -13.14 -21.67
CA ARG A 139 -6.21 -14.01 -21.40
C ARG A 139 -5.82 -15.48 -21.29
N ALA A 140 -4.95 -15.96 -22.18
CA ALA A 140 -4.45 -17.34 -22.14
C ALA A 140 -3.54 -17.63 -20.94
N GLY A 141 -2.99 -16.58 -20.32
CA GLY A 141 -2.11 -16.67 -19.15
C GLY A 141 -2.80 -16.53 -17.81
N SER A 142 -4.14 -16.42 -17.78
CA SER A 142 -4.91 -16.07 -16.57
C SER A 142 -4.44 -14.73 -15.96
N ILE A 143 -4.36 -13.70 -16.80
CA ILE A 143 -4.26 -12.31 -16.36
C ILE A 143 -5.63 -11.68 -16.59
N GLU A 144 -6.22 -11.01 -15.60
CA GLU A 144 -7.57 -10.44 -15.71
C GLU A 144 -7.56 -8.90 -15.60
N ALA A 145 -6.54 -8.32 -14.98
CA ALA A 145 -6.38 -6.87 -14.91
C ALA A 145 -4.95 -6.40 -15.14
N VAL A 146 -4.79 -5.26 -15.82
CA VAL A 146 -3.48 -4.62 -16.03
C VAL A 146 -3.50 -3.13 -15.67
N THR A 147 -2.43 -2.65 -15.06
CA THR A 147 -2.18 -1.21 -15.03
C THR A 147 -1.55 -0.75 -16.34
N LEU A 148 -1.99 0.41 -16.82
CA LEU A 148 -1.41 1.16 -17.92
C LEU A 148 -0.67 2.41 -17.42
N ALA A 149 -0.61 2.67 -16.11
CA ALA A 149 0.12 3.82 -15.58
C ALA A 149 1.64 3.56 -15.59
N ASN A 150 2.27 3.63 -16.76
CA ASN A 150 3.72 3.45 -16.95
C ASN A 150 4.26 4.35 -18.07
N ASN A 151 5.57 4.44 -18.20
CA ASN A 151 6.26 5.29 -19.20
C ASN A 151 6.17 4.78 -20.65
N HIS A 152 5.67 3.55 -20.87
CA HIS A 152 5.59 2.93 -22.20
C HIS A 152 4.20 2.92 -22.81
N THR A 153 3.19 3.35 -22.05
CA THR A 153 1.81 3.34 -22.50
C THR A 153 1.54 4.34 -23.64
N TYR A 154 2.28 5.45 -23.69
CA TYR A 154 2.17 6.47 -24.74
C TYR A 154 3.32 6.40 -25.76
N ASP A 155 3.99 5.25 -25.92
CA ASP A 155 5.07 5.09 -26.91
C ASP A 155 4.64 5.48 -28.33
N TYR A 156 3.38 5.28 -28.66
CA TYR A 156 2.79 5.64 -29.95
C TYR A 156 1.70 6.72 -29.79
N GLY A 157 1.85 7.55 -28.77
CA GLY A 157 0.95 8.65 -28.42
C GLY A 157 -0.46 8.18 -28.07
N GLN A 158 -1.42 9.11 -28.14
CA GLN A 158 -2.83 8.82 -27.84
C GLN A 158 -3.40 7.69 -28.70
N ALA A 159 -2.99 7.60 -29.97
CA ALA A 159 -3.45 6.54 -30.87
C ALA A 159 -3.03 5.14 -30.36
N GLY A 160 -1.80 4.99 -29.86
CA GLY A 160 -1.32 3.75 -29.26
C GLY A 160 -2.06 3.40 -27.96
N PHE A 161 -2.33 4.40 -27.11
CA PHE A 161 -3.12 4.20 -25.90
C PHE A 161 -4.54 3.72 -26.22
N ASP A 162 -5.24 4.39 -27.15
CA ASP A 162 -6.61 4.05 -27.56
C ASP A 162 -6.67 2.65 -28.21
N ALA A 163 -5.66 2.30 -29.01
CA ALA A 163 -5.53 0.97 -29.62
C ALA A 163 -5.33 -0.12 -28.55
N THR A 164 -4.49 0.15 -27.55
CA THR A 164 -4.24 -0.76 -26.43
C THR A 164 -5.51 -1.00 -25.63
N CYS A 165 -6.23 0.08 -25.27
CA CYS A 165 -7.51 -0.02 -24.58
C CYS A 165 -8.52 -0.87 -25.37
N SER A 166 -8.62 -0.64 -26.69
CA SER A 166 -9.51 -1.42 -27.57
C SER A 166 -9.12 -2.90 -27.61
N ALA A 167 -7.82 -3.20 -27.70
CA ALA A 167 -7.32 -4.57 -27.72
C ALA A 167 -7.62 -5.33 -26.42
N LEU A 168 -7.53 -4.64 -25.27
CA LEU A 168 -7.86 -5.21 -23.95
C LEU A 168 -9.37 -5.41 -23.79
N ASP A 169 -10.19 -4.45 -24.21
CA ASP A 169 -11.65 -4.55 -24.20
C ASP A 169 -12.14 -5.74 -25.04
N ASP A 170 -11.53 -5.98 -26.22
CA ASP A 170 -11.87 -7.08 -27.13
C ASP A 170 -11.68 -8.48 -26.51
N VAL A 171 -10.73 -8.63 -25.58
CA VAL A 171 -10.46 -9.90 -24.89
C VAL A 171 -11.01 -9.95 -23.46
N GLY A 172 -11.61 -8.86 -22.97
CA GLY A 172 -12.22 -8.76 -21.64
C GLY A 172 -11.23 -8.52 -20.50
N ILE A 173 -10.03 -8.01 -20.79
CA ILE A 173 -9.03 -7.67 -19.77
C ILE A 173 -9.37 -6.30 -19.19
N LYS A 174 -9.49 -6.20 -17.87
CA LYS A 174 -9.71 -4.93 -17.18
C LYS A 174 -8.42 -4.12 -17.17
N TYR A 175 -8.55 -2.80 -17.21
CA TYR A 175 -7.39 -1.91 -17.13
C TYR A 175 -7.67 -0.65 -16.32
N PHE A 176 -6.62 -0.16 -15.69
CA PHE A 176 -6.64 1.01 -14.81
C PHE A 176 -5.31 1.77 -14.91
N GLY A 177 -5.24 2.94 -14.27
CA GLY A 177 -4.08 3.83 -14.33
C GLY A 177 -4.37 5.13 -15.07
N TYR A 178 -3.59 6.16 -14.77
CA TYR A 178 -3.91 7.56 -15.10
C TYR A 178 -5.27 7.97 -14.49
N ALA A 179 -6.00 8.88 -15.11
CA ALA A 179 -7.32 9.34 -14.66
C ALA A 179 -8.42 8.25 -14.61
N ARG A 180 -8.08 6.97 -14.83
CA ARG A 180 -9.00 5.83 -14.77
C ARG A 180 -8.69 4.92 -13.59
N THR A 181 -9.68 4.72 -12.75
CA THR A 181 -9.75 3.63 -11.77
C THR A 181 -10.74 2.57 -12.25
N THR A 182 -10.61 1.35 -11.74
CA THR A 182 -11.55 0.26 -12.03
C THR A 182 -12.04 -0.35 -10.72
N VAL A 183 -13.27 -0.87 -10.71
CA VAL A 183 -13.83 -1.62 -9.58
C VAL A 183 -14.44 -2.89 -10.16
N ILE A 184 -14.14 -4.03 -9.55
CA ILE A 184 -14.73 -5.33 -9.89
C ILE A 184 -15.28 -5.97 -8.63
N THR A 185 -16.29 -6.83 -8.76
CA THR A 185 -16.86 -7.56 -7.63
C THR A 185 -16.38 -9.01 -7.64
N ILE A 186 -15.77 -9.45 -6.54
CA ILE A 186 -15.27 -10.82 -6.33
C ILE A 186 -15.93 -11.37 -5.06
N ASN A 187 -16.73 -12.44 -5.17
CA ASN A 187 -17.41 -13.05 -4.02
C ASN A 187 -18.14 -12.00 -3.14
N ASP A 188 -18.89 -11.08 -3.77
CA ASP A 188 -19.59 -9.94 -3.15
C ASP A 188 -18.70 -8.83 -2.54
N VAL A 189 -17.38 -8.89 -2.73
CA VAL A 189 -16.41 -7.86 -2.32
C VAL A 189 -16.05 -6.96 -3.50
N ASN A 190 -16.23 -5.66 -3.38
CA ASN A 190 -15.81 -4.69 -4.40
C ASN A 190 -14.31 -4.40 -4.26
N VAL A 191 -13.54 -4.83 -5.26
CA VAL A 191 -12.10 -4.63 -5.37
C VAL A 191 -11.82 -3.45 -6.31
N GLY A 192 -11.39 -2.33 -5.74
CA GLY A 192 -10.98 -1.13 -6.47
C GLY A 192 -9.50 -1.14 -6.80
N MET A 193 -9.14 -0.73 -8.01
CA MET A 193 -7.74 -0.63 -8.47
C MET A 193 -7.43 0.77 -9.05
N ALA A 194 -6.29 1.31 -8.64
CA ALA A 194 -5.72 2.57 -9.14
C ALA A 194 -4.24 2.40 -9.51
N GLY A 195 -3.76 3.18 -10.48
CA GLY A 195 -2.41 3.08 -11.02
C GLY A 195 -1.76 4.45 -11.17
N PHE A 196 -0.52 4.60 -10.71
CA PHE A 196 0.22 5.86 -10.74
C PHE A 196 1.59 5.72 -11.39
N ASN A 197 1.98 6.70 -12.21
CA ASN A 197 3.27 6.74 -12.90
C ASN A 197 4.09 7.94 -12.41
N GLN A 198 5.18 7.67 -11.68
CA GLN A 198 6.10 8.70 -11.19
C GLN A 198 6.95 9.31 -12.31
N LEU A 199 7.26 8.53 -13.35
CA LEU A 199 8.16 8.93 -14.44
C LEU A 199 7.50 9.90 -15.43
N GLY A 200 6.17 10.04 -15.39
CA GLY A 200 5.42 10.82 -16.36
C GLY A 200 5.19 10.07 -17.69
N GLU A 201 4.26 10.58 -18.49
CA GLU A 201 3.78 9.94 -19.73
C GLU A 201 4.88 9.74 -20.79
N TYR A 202 5.87 10.63 -20.82
CA TYR A 202 6.95 10.67 -21.79
C TYR A 202 8.33 10.79 -21.10
N GLU A 203 8.42 10.26 -19.87
CA GLU A 203 9.65 10.19 -19.06
C GLU A 203 10.19 11.55 -18.60
N GLN A 204 9.32 12.58 -18.58
CA GLN A 204 9.66 13.93 -18.16
C GLN A 204 9.70 14.14 -16.64
N GLY A 205 9.31 13.11 -15.87
CA GLY A 205 9.04 13.20 -14.44
C GLY A 205 7.67 13.80 -14.12
N ARG A 206 7.30 13.76 -12.85
CA ARG A 206 6.11 14.39 -12.29
C ARG A 206 6.51 15.39 -11.22
N ASP A 207 5.72 16.45 -11.05
CA ASP A 207 5.79 17.22 -9.81
C ASP A 207 5.35 16.32 -8.65
N THR A 208 6.20 16.25 -7.62
CA THR A 208 6.02 15.32 -6.50
C THR A 208 4.79 15.68 -5.68
N GLU A 209 4.51 16.96 -5.46
CA GLU A 209 3.39 17.38 -4.61
C GLU A 209 2.05 17.22 -5.33
N GLU A 210 2.02 17.47 -6.65
CA GLU A 210 0.85 17.14 -7.48
C GLU A 210 0.58 15.63 -7.49
N LEU A 211 1.63 14.81 -7.60
CA LEU A 211 1.49 13.35 -7.56
C LEU A 211 0.97 12.87 -6.21
N LYS A 212 1.48 13.40 -5.08
CA LYS A 212 0.98 13.08 -3.74
C LYS A 212 -0.51 13.42 -3.60
N GLN A 213 -0.93 14.60 -4.04
CA GLN A 213 -2.33 15.00 -4.01
C GLN A 213 -3.21 14.09 -4.89
N GLU A 214 -2.73 13.70 -6.07
CA GLU A 214 -3.43 12.75 -6.93
C GLU A 214 -3.61 11.39 -6.22
N ILE A 215 -2.53 10.84 -5.64
CA ILE A 215 -2.56 9.58 -4.90
C ILE A 215 -3.58 9.64 -3.76
N GLU A 216 -3.53 10.69 -2.93
CA GLU A 216 -4.46 10.87 -1.82
C GLU A 216 -5.91 10.91 -2.28
N ASN A 217 -6.21 11.78 -3.26
CA ASN A 217 -7.59 12.02 -3.69
C ASN A 217 -8.17 10.78 -4.38
N VAL A 218 -7.45 10.21 -5.34
CA VAL A 218 -7.92 9.04 -6.10
C VAL A 218 -8.07 7.83 -5.19
N THR A 219 -7.14 7.61 -4.25
CA THR A 219 -7.23 6.46 -3.33
C THR A 219 -8.40 6.62 -2.37
N ARG A 220 -8.63 7.81 -1.81
CA ARG A 220 -9.79 8.08 -0.93
C ARG A 220 -11.11 7.92 -1.68
N GLU A 221 -11.25 8.49 -2.87
CA GLU A 221 -12.44 8.35 -3.70
C GLU A 221 -12.71 6.88 -4.08
N LEU A 222 -11.65 6.13 -4.39
CA LEU A 222 -11.77 4.71 -4.69
C LEU A 222 -12.22 3.90 -3.47
N ARG A 223 -11.73 4.25 -2.27
CA ARG A 223 -12.11 3.61 -1.01
C ARG A 223 -13.59 3.81 -0.67
N GLU A 224 -14.19 4.95 -1.02
CA GLU A 224 -15.62 5.21 -0.75
C GLU A 224 -16.57 4.23 -1.46
N ARG A 225 -16.08 3.54 -2.50
CA ARG A 225 -16.86 2.63 -3.35
C ARG A 225 -16.25 1.23 -3.47
N SER A 226 -15.26 0.91 -2.64
CA SER A 226 -14.55 -0.38 -2.68
C SER A 226 -14.31 -0.92 -1.27
N ASP A 227 -14.57 -2.20 -1.09
CA ASP A 227 -14.32 -2.93 0.15
C ASP A 227 -12.83 -3.28 0.30
N LEU A 228 -12.13 -3.44 -0.82
CA LEU A 228 -10.68 -3.64 -0.93
C LEU A 228 -10.09 -2.65 -1.93
N VAL A 229 -9.02 -1.94 -1.57
CA VAL A 229 -8.34 -1.01 -2.49
C VAL A 229 -6.91 -1.46 -2.77
N ILE A 230 -6.56 -1.56 -4.05
CA ILE A 230 -5.23 -1.93 -4.52
C ILE A 230 -4.66 -0.75 -5.31
N VAL A 231 -3.46 -0.34 -4.95
CA VAL A 231 -2.74 0.72 -5.66
C VAL A 231 -1.48 0.15 -6.30
N TYR A 232 -1.30 0.41 -7.59
CA TYR A 232 -0.13 -0.03 -8.34
C TYR A 232 0.71 1.18 -8.77
N PHE A 233 2.01 1.13 -8.54
CA PHE A 233 2.94 2.19 -8.93
C PHE A 233 3.95 1.74 -9.99
N HIS A 234 4.28 2.68 -10.86
CA HIS A 234 5.42 2.58 -11.77
C HIS A 234 6.41 3.71 -11.42
N TRP A 235 7.53 3.34 -10.78
CA TRP A 235 8.34 4.29 -9.98
C TRP A 235 9.80 3.89 -9.73
N GLY A 236 10.55 4.80 -9.10
CA GLY A 236 11.93 4.52 -8.70
C GLY A 236 12.89 4.56 -9.89
N LYS A 237 14.00 3.82 -9.77
CA LYS A 237 15.08 3.79 -10.77
C LYS A 237 15.39 2.37 -11.19
N GLU A 238 15.59 2.17 -12.48
CA GLU A 238 16.00 0.89 -13.04
C GLU A 238 17.23 0.30 -12.33
N TYR A 239 17.19 -1.02 -12.10
CA TYR A 239 18.24 -1.85 -11.51
C TYR A 239 18.70 -1.43 -10.11
N GLN A 240 17.86 -0.69 -9.37
CA GLN A 240 18.04 -0.48 -7.94
C GLN A 240 17.30 -1.56 -7.15
N TYR A 241 18.04 -2.36 -6.38
CA TYR A 241 17.47 -3.46 -5.59
C TYR A 241 16.83 -2.99 -4.27
N GLU A 242 17.07 -1.75 -3.86
CA GLU A 242 16.47 -1.15 -2.68
C GLU A 242 15.49 -0.04 -3.09
N ALA A 243 14.36 0.02 -2.39
CA ALA A 243 13.39 1.10 -2.59
C ALA A 243 13.93 2.42 -2.03
N ASP A 244 13.85 3.49 -2.82
CA ASP A 244 14.28 4.82 -2.39
C ASP A 244 13.28 5.51 -1.44
N SER A 245 13.67 6.65 -0.86
CA SER A 245 12.85 7.36 0.12
C SER A 245 11.53 7.87 -0.47
N LEU A 246 11.51 8.23 -1.76
CA LEU A 246 10.30 8.72 -2.40
C LEU A 246 9.34 7.57 -2.68
N GLN A 247 9.84 6.40 -3.14
CA GLN A 247 9.00 5.20 -3.26
C GLN A 247 8.32 4.87 -1.93
N LYS A 248 9.07 4.89 -0.82
CA LYS A 248 8.53 4.63 0.53
C LYS A 248 7.48 5.67 0.94
N GLU A 249 7.75 6.94 0.70
CA GLU A 249 6.81 8.02 1.00
C GLU A 249 5.48 7.86 0.24
N LEU A 250 5.54 7.63 -1.07
CA LEU A 250 4.34 7.48 -1.92
C LEU A 250 3.55 6.21 -1.58
N ALA A 251 4.23 5.10 -1.29
CA ALA A 251 3.58 3.84 -0.92
C ALA A 251 2.82 3.95 0.41
N ARG A 252 3.48 4.52 1.43
CA ARG A 252 2.88 4.76 2.74
C ARG A 252 1.71 5.75 2.66
N LEU A 253 1.84 6.78 1.82
CA LEU A 253 0.75 7.72 1.54
C LEU A 253 -0.49 7.03 0.95
N ALA A 254 -0.31 6.09 0.02
CA ALA A 254 -1.42 5.31 -0.54
C ALA A 254 -2.12 4.48 0.55
N VAL A 255 -1.34 3.80 1.41
CA VAL A 255 -1.90 3.05 2.57
C VAL A 255 -2.67 3.99 3.50
N ASP A 256 -2.08 5.13 3.85
CA ASP A 256 -2.73 6.14 4.70
C ASP A 256 -4.00 6.74 4.08
N SER A 257 -4.10 6.69 2.75
CA SER A 257 -5.25 7.18 1.99
C SER A 257 -6.33 6.11 1.77
N GLY A 258 -6.09 4.88 2.21
CA GLY A 258 -7.08 3.80 2.19
C GLY A 258 -6.72 2.59 1.33
N ALA A 259 -5.49 2.49 0.82
CA ALA A 259 -5.03 1.29 0.12
C ALA A 259 -4.82 0.12 1.09
N ASP A 260 -5.31 -1.06 0.72
CA ASP A 260 -5.11 -2.31 1.46
C ASP A 260 -3.94 -3.15 0.91
N LEU A 261 -3.49 -2.85 -0.30
CA LEU A 261 -2.31 -3.44 -0.91
C LEU A 261 -1.65 -2.42 -1.84
N VAL A 262 -0.34 -2.28 -1.74
CA VAL A 262 0.47 -1.50 -2.68
C VAL A 262 1.39 -2.42 -3.47
N LEU A 263 1.34 -2.29 -4.79
CA LEU A 263 2.17 -3.03 -5.74
C LEU A 263 3.04 -2.05 -6.52
N GLY A 264 4.18 -2.51 -7.00
CA GLY A 264 5.15 -1.67 -7.70
C GLY A 264 5.87 -2.40 -8.83
N SER A 265 6.28 -1.64 -9.84
CA SER A 265 7.21 -2.06 -10.89
C SER A 265 7.99 -0.87 -11.44
N HIS A 266 8.71 -1.06 -12.56
CA HIS A 266 9.73 -0.17 -13.18
C HIS A 266 11.20 -0.51 -12.88
N PRO A 267 11.63 -0.82 -11.63
CA PRO A 267 13.04 -1.11 -11.39
C PRO A 267 13.59 -2.30 -12.18
N HIS A 268 12.73 -3.13 -12.79
CA HIS A 268 13.05 -4.34 -13.57
C HIS A 268 13.81 -5.42 -12.79
N VAL A 269 13.97 -5.23 -11.47
CA VAL A 269 14.52 -6.15 -10.49
C VAL A 269 13.58 -6.21 -9.29
N LEU A 270 13.63 -7.29 -8.52
CA LEU A 270 12.84 -7.41 -7.30
C LEU A 270 13.35 -6.42 -6.26
N GLN A 271 12.42 -5.78 -5.55
CA GLN A 271 12.70 -4.93 -4.39
C GLN A 271 12.00 -5.49 -3.14
N PRO A 272 12.41 -5.07 -1.93
CA PRO A 272 11.84 -5.55 -0.68
C PRO A 272 10.31 -5.40 -0.55
N ILE A 273 9.74 -6.24 0.30
CA ILE A 273 8.36 -6.13 0.77
C ILE A 273 8.38 -5.45 2.15
N GLU A 274 7.53 -4.46 2.35
CA GLU A 274 7.33 -3.77 3.62
C GLU A 274 5.94 -4.06 4.18
N ILE A 275 5.84 -4.13 5.51
CA ILE A 275 4.57 -4.09 6.22
C ILE A 275 4.44 -2.71 6.87
N TYR A 276 3.39 -1.98 6.49
CA TYR A 276 3.09 -0.64 6.98
C TYR A 276 1.62 -0.52 7.35
N ASN A 277 1.30 -0.11 8.59
CA ASN A 277 -0.06 -0.04 9.13
C ASN A 277 -0.91 -1.30 8.86
N ASP A 278 -0.33 -2.47 9.13
CA ASP A 278 -0.93 -3.79 8.83
C ASP A 278 -1.34 -3.97 7.35
N ARG A 279 -0.64 -3.34 6.41
CA ARG A 279 -0.79 -3.53 4.96
C ARG A 279 0.55 -3.90 4.32
N TYR A 280 0.49 -4.67 3.24
CA TYR A 280 1.69 -5.03 2.48
C TYR A 280 1.97 -4.00 1.39
N ILE A 281 3.25 -3.66 1.25
CA ILE A 281 3.80 -2.84 0.18
C ILE A 281 4.86 -3.66 -0.55
N VAL A 282 4.65 -3.92 -1.84
CA VAL A 282 5.61 -4.59 -2.71
C VAL A 282 6.24 -3.55 -3.63
N TYR A 283 7.49 -3.18 -3.38
CA TYR A 283 8.11 -2.05 -4.11
C TYR A 283 8.41 -2.36 -5.57
N SER A 284 8.75 -3.60 -5.92
CA SER A 284 8.95 -4.02 -7.31
C SER A 284 8.76 -5.52 -7.48
N LEU A 285 7.90 -5.88 -8.43
CA LEU A 285 7.67 -7.25 -8.90
C LEU A 285 8.65 -7.70 -10.01
N ALA A 286 9.59 -6.84 -10.41
CA ALA A 286 10.53 -7.07 -11.52
C ALA A 286 9.86 -7.28 -12.88
N ASN A 287 10.62 -7.78 -13.86
CA ASN A 287 10.08 -8.25 -15.13
C ASN A 287 9.33 -9.57 -14.96
N PHE A 288 8.26 -9.83 -15.71
CA PHE A 288 7.62 -11.14 -15.77
C PHE A 288 7.71 -11.71 -17.21
N CYS A 289 6.79 -11.35 -18.10
CA CYS A 289 6.84 -11.72 -19.52
C CYS A 289 7.36 -10.55 -20.35
N PHE A 290 8.68 -10.41 -20.46
CA PHE A 290 9.31 -9.14 -20.87
C PHE A 290 10.01 -9.19 -22.24
N GLY A 291 9.32 -8.76 -23.30
CA GLY A 291 9.85 -8.63 -24.66
C GLY A 291 10.92 -7.56 -24.86
N GLY A 292 11.05 -6.63 -23.92
CA GLY A 292 11.95 -5.47 -24.01
C GLY A 292 13.45 -5.81 -23.93
N ASN A 293 13.83 -7.00 -23.47
CA ASN A 293 15.23 -7.39 -23.37
C ASN A 293 15.46 -8.91 -23.55
N LYS A 294 16.34 -9.28 -24.50
CA LYS A 294 16.70 -10.68 -24.77
C LYS A 294 17.65 -11.29 -23.75
N ARG A 295 18.46 -10.45 -23.09
CA ARG A 295 19.52 -10.86 -22.16
C ARG A 295 19.57 -9.87 -20.99
N PRO A 296 18.53 -9.84 -20.15
CA PRO A 296 18.56 -9.01 -18.96
C PRO A 296 19.69 -9.45 -18.02
N SER A 297 20.19 -8.49 -17.24
CA SER A 297 21.22 -8.72 -16.22
C SER A 297 20.70 -9.54 -15.05
N ASP A 298 19.39 -9.50 -14.82
CA ASP A 298 18.68 -10.25 -13.79
C ASP A 298 17.47 -10.96 -14.41
N PHE A 299 17.30 -12.22 -14.05
CA PHE A 299 16.24 -13.09 -14.55
C PHE A 299 15.21 -13.42 -13.46
N ASP A 300 15.44 -12.98 -12.22
CA ASP A 300 14.58 -13.30 -11.09
C ASP A 300 13.30 -12.46 -11.10
N THR A 301 12.21 -13.12 -10.77
CA THR A 301 10.88 -12.53 -10.61
C THR A 301 10.07 -13.36 -9.63
N MET A 302 8.80 -13.03 -9.44
CA MET A 302 7.89 -13.80 -8.60
C MET A 302 6.45 -13.68 -9.08
N VAL A 303 5.64 -14.65 -8.68
CA VAL A 303 4.22 -14.42 -8.47
C VAL A 303 4.04 -14.06 -7.00
N TYR A 304 3.53 -12.86 -6.74
CA TYR A 304 3.09 -12.45 -5.40
C TYR A 304 1.62 -12.84 -5.25
N ARG A 305 1.23 -13.54 -4.19
CA ARG A 305 -0.17 -13.89 -3.94
C ARG A 305 -0.59 -13.48 -2.54
N GLN A 306 -1.67 -12.71 -2.48
CA GLN A 306 -2.22 -12.18 -1.25
C GLN A 306 -3.63 -12.74 -1.03
N THR A 307 -3.88 -13.23 0.18
CA THR A 307 -5.23 -13.63 0.60
C THR A 307 -5.80 -12.60 1.58
N PHE A 308 -7.02 -12.16 1.31
CA PHE A 308 -7.83 -11.29 2.14
C PHE A 308 -9.04 -12.06 2.68
N LEU A 309 -9.35 -11.84 3.95
CA LEU A 309 -10.51 -12.44 4.62
C LEU A 309 -11.47 -11.34 5.07
N PHE A 310 -12.73 -11.50 4.70
CA PHE A 310 -13.81 -10.62 5.08
C PHE A 310 -14.83 -11.35 5.96
N ASP A 311 -15.51 -10.62 6.83
CA ASP A 311 -16.72 -11.12 7.51
C ASP A 311 -17.93 -11.16 6.56
N ARG A 312 -19.10 -11.56 7.06
CA ARG A 312 -20.32 -11.68 6.25
C ARG A 312 -20.97 -10.34 5.96
N GLU A 313 -20.57 -9.32 6.69
CA GLU A 313 -21.00 -7.95 6.56
C GLU A 313 -20.15 -7.18 5.54
N GLY A 314 -19.13 -7.83 4.95
CA GLY A 314 -18.25 -7.26 3.93
C GLY A 314 -17.06 -6.49 4.49
N ASN A 315 -16.81 -6.54 5.80
CA ASN A 315 -15.65 -5.86 6.39
C ASN A 315 -14.40 -6.74 6.24
N LEU A 316 -13.29 -6.14 5.79
CA LEU A 316 -11.99 -6.79 5.85
C LEU A 316 -11.65 -7.05 7.32
N VAL A 317 -11.32 -8.30 7.67
CA VAL A 317 -11.00 -8.71 9.05
C VAL A 317 -9.57 -9.25 9.20
N SER A 318 -8.98 -9.76 8.12
CA SER A 318 -7.59 -10.20 8.14
C SER A 318 -6.97 -10.21 6.75
N ILE A 319 -5.66 -9.94 6.70
CA ILE A 319 -4.81 -10.09 5.54
C ILE A 319 -3.82 -11.21 5.89
N GLN A 320 -3.88 -12.33 5.19
CA GLN A 320 -2.94 -13.43 5.47
C GLN A 320 -1.53 -13.05 5.05
N ALA A 321 -0.52 -13.76 5.52
CA ALA A 321 0.81 -13.59 4.96
C ALA A 321 0.81 -13.94 3.46
N PRO A 322 1.51 -13.17 2.60
CA PRO A 322 1.54 -13.44 1.19
C PRO A 322 2.32 -14.73 0.87
N GLU A 323 1.83 -15.48 -0.10
CA GLU A 323 2.58 -16.55 -0.74
C GLU A 323 3.48 -15.91 -1.82
N ILE A 324 4.80 -16.03 -1.64
CA ILE A 324 5.78 -15.62 -2.63
C ILE A 324 6.21 -16.87 -3.40
N ILE A 325 5.91 -16.92 -4.70
CA ILE A 325 6.26 -18.04 -5.56
C ILE A 325 7.39 -17.59 -6.48
N PRO A 326 8.63 -18.07 -6.26
CA PRO A 326 9.78 -17.61 -7.04
C PRO A 326 9.75 -18.09 -8.48
N PHE A 327 10.04 -17.18 -9.39
CA PHE A 327 10.08 -17.43 -10.82
C PHE A 327 11.38 -16.89 -11.42
N SER A 328 11.71 -17.43 -12.58
CA SER A 328 12.57 -16.76 -13.55
C SER A 328 11.72 -16.29 -14.71
N ILE A 329 12.03 -15.15 -15.32
CA ILE A 329 11.33 -14.63 -16.51
C ILE A 329 11.45 -15.54 -17.74
N SER A 330 12.35 -16.54 -17.70
CA SER A 330 12.70 -17.40 -18.81
C SER A 330 12.70 -18.86 -18.41
N SER A 331 12.32 -19.73 -19.33
CA SER A 331 12.51 -21.18 -19.18
C SER A 331 13.94 -21.63 -19.53
N LYS A 332 14.78 -20.69 -19.98
CA LYS A 332 16.15 -20.91 -20.42
C LYS A 332 17.12 -20.06 -19.61
N GLY A 333 18.31 -20.60 -19.32
CA GLY A 333 19.24 -19.98 -18.37
C GLY A 333 19.81 -18.61 -18.76
N ALA A 334 20.28 -18.41 -20.00
CA ALA A 334 21.05 -17.20 -20.39
C ALA A 334 20.36 -16.33 -21.45
N VAL A 335 19.18 -16.72 -21.90
CA VAL A 335 18.43 -16.04 -22.97
C VAL A 335 16.98 -16.00 -22.54
N ASN A 336 16.37 -14.83 -22.66
CA ASN A 336 14.96 -14.64 -22.40
C ASN A 336 14.14 -15.24 -23.55
N ASP A 337 13.41 -16.31 -23.28
CA ASP A 337 12.39 -16.83 -24.19
C ASP A 337 10.97 -16.41 -23.83
N TYR A 338 10.87 -15.44 -22.93
CA TYR A 338 9.64 -14.75 -22.52
C TYR A 338 8.63 -15.69 -21.88
N ARG A 339 9.10 -16.79 -21.27
CA ARG A 339 8.27 -17.80 -20.65
C ARG A 339 8.60 -17.91 -19.15
N PRO A 340 7.94 -17.12 -18.29
CA PRO A 340 8.14 -17.17 -16.86
C PRO A 340 8.01 -18.60 -16.34
N THR A 341 9.00 -19.06 -15.57
CA THR A 341 9.11 -20.45 -15.12
C THR A 341 9.42 -20.49 -13.61
N PRO A 342 8.70 -21.30 -12.82
CA PRO A 342 9.00 -21.48 -11.39
C PRO A 342 10.44 -21.93 -11.16
N ILE A 343 11.05 -21.46 -10.08
CA ILE A 343 12.43 -21.84 -9.70
C ILE A 343 12.49 -22.37 -8.28
N GLU A 344 13.38 -23.33 -8.05
CA GLU A 344 13.54 -24.05 -6.78
C GLU A 344 14.98 -23.95 -6.25
N GLY A 345 15.19 -24.42 -5.01
CA GLY A 345 16.52 -24.54 -4.38
C GLY A 345 17.26 -23.21 -4.24
N LYS A 346 18.55 -23.17 -4.59
CA LYS A 346 19.37 -21.95 -4.42
C LYS A 346 18.89 -20.75 -5.23
N ALA A 347 18.18 -20.97 -6.35
CA ALA A 347 17.63 -19.87 -7.14
C ALA A 347 16.43 -19.24 -6.43
N MET A 348 15.60 -20.07 -5.81
CA MET A 348 14.47 -19.65 -4.97
C MET A 348 14.93 -18.83 -3.75
N GLU A 349 15.99 -19.27 -3.05
CA GLU A 349 16.58 -18.54 -1.91
C GLU A 349 17.01 -17.11 -2.27
N ARG A 350 17.51 -16.91 -3.50
CA ARG A 350 17.93 -15.58 -3.98
C ARG A 350 16.75 -14.63 -4.19
N VAL A 351 15.60 -15.14 -4.62
CA VAL A 351 14.35 -14.35 -4.73
C VAL A 351 13.91 -13.90 -3.35
N PHE A 352 13.81 -14.81 -2.38
CA PHE A 352 13.45 -14.48 -1.00
C PHE A 352 14.40 -13.44 -0.37
N ALA A 353 15.71 -13.58 -0.62
CA ALA A 353 16.69 -12.61 -0.13
C ALA A 353 16.49 -11.20 -0.73
N LYS A 354 16.13 -11.08 -2.01
CA LYS A 354 15.89 -9.79 -2.66
C LYS A 354 14.63 -9.10 -2.14
N VAL A 355 13.58 -9.86 -1.88
CA VAL A 355 12.30 -9.30 -1.39
C VAL A 355 12.29 -9.10 0.12
N GLY A 356 13.36 -9.47 0.83
CA GLY A 356 13.45 -9.30 2.29
C GLY A 356 12.37 -10.08 3.06
N TYR A 357 11.84 -11.16 2.48
CA TYR A 357 10.74 -11.95 3.03
C TYR A 357 11.12 -13.43 3.10
N SER A 358 10.73 -14.13 4.17
CA SER A 358 11.00 -15.55 4.37
C SER A 358 9.71 -16.35 4.49
N PRO A 359 9.65 -17.61 3.98
CA PRO A 359 8.55 -18.54 4.24
C PRO A 359 8.23 -18.72 5.74
N ASP A 360 9.22 -18.58 6.63
CA ASP A 360 8.99 -18.68 8.08
C ASP A 360 8.26 -17.45 8.66
N MET A 361 8.37 -16.29 8.00
CA MET A 361 7.53 -15.12 8.30
C MET A 361 6.10 -15.28 7.71
N ALA A 362 5.87 -16.25 6.83
CA ALA A 362 4.60 -16.48 6.15
C ALA A 362 3.52 -17.16 7.02
N ALA A 363 3.84 -17.50 8.27
CA ALA A 363 2.85 -17.98 9.23
C ALA A 363 2.05 -16.84 9.90
N ALA A 364 2.49 -15.58 9.77
CA ALA A 364 1.87 -14.46 10.45
C ALA A 364 0.75 -13.82 9.60
N SER A 365 -0.50 -13.92 10.05
CA SER A 365 -1.62 -13.15 9.50
C SER A 365 -1.68 -11.76 10.14
N LEU A 366 -1.86 -10.72 9.34
CA LEU A 366 -2.16 -9.39 9.82
C LEU A 366 -3.66 -9.32 10.15
N SER A 367 -3.96 -8.88 11.37
CA SER A 367 -5.31 -8.50 11.76
C SER A 367 -5.53 -7.05 11.35
N VAL A 368 -6.67 -6.74 10.74
CA VAL A 368 -7.04 -5.36 10.42
C VAL A 368 -8.01 -4.76 11.43
N ASP A 369 -8.37 -5.51 12.47
CA ASP A 369 -9.17 -4.97 13.57
C ASP A 369 -8.31 -4.05 14.42
N LYS A 370 -8.43 -2.74 14.18
CA LYS A 370 -7.79 -1.72 15.01
C LYS A 370 -8.18 -1.79 16.49
N ASN A 371 -9.31 -2.43 16.81
CA ASN A 371 -9.73 -2.65 18.20
C ASN A 371 -9.00 -3.81 18.86
N GLU A 372 -8.27 -4.67 18.14
CA GLU A 372 -7.55 -5.77 18.78
C GLU A 372 -6.58 -5.25 19.84
N MET A 373 -6.50 -5.93 20.99
CA MET A 373 -5.46 -5.65 21.98
C MET A 373 -4.18 -6.38 21.58
N VAL A 374 -3.10 -5.62 21.43
CA VAL A 374 -1.79 -6.13 21.02
C VAL A 374 -0.74 -5.73 22.03
N ARG A 375 0.35 -6.51 22.09
CA ARG A 375 1.53 -6.12 22.85
C ARG A 375 2.37 -5.16 22.05
N LEU A 376 2.81 -4.07 22.68
CA LEU A 376 3.58 -3.02 22.01
C LEU A 376 4.94 -3.53 21.53
N ASP A 377 5.59 -4.44 22.26
CA ASP A 377 6.89 -5.00 21.88
C ASP A 377 6.85 -5.91 20.65
N GLU A 378 5.66 -6.40 20.27
CA GLU A 378 5.46 -7.16 19.02
C GLU A 378 5.20 -6.24 17.82
N VAL A 379 4.73 -5.02 18.05
CA VAL A 379 4.41 -4.03 17.00
C VAL A 379 5.57 -3.05 16.77
N ALA A 380 6.29 -2.67 17.83
CA ALA A 380 7.36 -1.68 17.82
C ALA A 380 8.43 -2.04 18.87
N ASP A 381 9.34 -2.95 18.49
CA ASP A 381 10.44 -3.43 19.33
C ASP A 381 11.52 -2.35 19.60
N ASP A 382 11.58 -1.32 18.76
CA ASP A 382 12.41 -0.14 18.95
C ASP A 382 11.88 0.85 20.01
N ILE A 383 10.74 0.60 20.65
CA ILE A 383 10.23 1.43 21.77
C ILE A 383 10.68 0.84 23.11
N ILE A 384 11.17 1.69 24.02
CA ILE A 384 11.57 1.25 25.36
C ILE A 384 10.35 1.16 26.27
N ILE A 385 10.13 0.02 26.94
CA ILE A 385 9.03 -0.19 27.88
C ILE A 385 9.56 -0.16 29.32
N ASP A 386 9.14 0.85 30.09
CA ASP A 386 9.44 1.01 31.53
C ASP A 386 8.15 1.40 32.27
N LEU A 387 7.19 0.46 32.34
CA LEU A 387 5.90 0.73 32.96
C LEU A 387 6.09 1.01 34.45
N LYS A 388 5.97 2.29 34.85
CA LYS A 388 6.24 2.74 36.21
C LYS A 388 5.34 2.05 37.23
N TYR A 389 4.10 1.81 36.85
CA TYR A 389 3.12 1.08 37.67
C TYR A 389 3.39 -0.43 37.79
N ALA A 390 4.31 -1.02 37.03
CA ALA A 390 4.77 -2.39 37.23
C ALA A 390 5.89 -2.52 38.28
N THR A 391 6.44 -1.40 38.77
CA THR A 391 7.55 -1.37 39.74
C THR A 391 7.15 -0.60 41.01
N PRO A 392 7.97 -0.55 42.07
CA PRO A 392 7.75 0.37 43.19
C PRO A 392 7.98 1.87 42.87
N ASP A 393 8.55 2.20 41.71
CA ASP A 393 8.85 3.57 41.26
C ASP A 393 7.59 4.26 40.71
N ASN A 394 6.58 4.41 41.57
CA ASN A 394 5.35 5.14 41.28
C ASN A 394 4.73 5.72 42.56
N ILE A 395 3.66 6.50 42.43
CA ILE A 395 2.98 7.19 43.53
C ILE A 395 2.48 6.28 44.66
N THR A 396 2.30 4.97 44.42
CA THR A 396 1.87 4.02 45.45
C THR A 396 3.03 3.38 46.22
N GLY A 397 4.27 3.55 45.75
CA GLY A 397 5.46 2.91 46.32
C GLY A 397 5.47 1.38 46.22
N LYS A 398 4.54 0.79 45.45
CA LYS A 398 4.39 -0.65 45.23
C LYS A 398 3.95 -0.91 43.79
N PRO A 399 4.22 -2.10 43.23
CA PRO A 399 3.63 -2.49 41.96
C PRO A 399 2.10 -2.48 42.03
N VAL A 400 1.51 -1.88 40.99
CA VAL A 400 0.08 -1.90 40.70
C VAL A 400 -0.21 -2.92 39.60
N TYR A 401 0.59 -2.92 38.53
CA TYR A 401 0.49 -3.89 37.43
C TYR A 401 1.17 -5.21 37.77
N ASP A 402 0.64 -6.29 37.20
CA ASP A 402 1.16 -7.65 37.38
C ASP A 402 2.37 -7.95 36.48
N SER A 403 2.61 -7.16 35.43
CA SER A 403 3.74 -7.33 34.50
C SER A 403 4.19 -6.00 33.88
N ASN A 404 5.40 -5.99 33.29
CA ASN A 404 5.94 -4.86 32.51
C ASN A 404 5.59 -4.96 31.00
N ILE A 405 4.44 -5.56 30.66
CA ILE A 405 4.00 -5.72 29.27
C ILE A 405 3.04 -4.59 28.93
N ALA A 406 3.40 -3.76 27.95
CA ALA A 406 2.56 -2.66 27.47
C ALA A 406 1.55 -3.19 26.46
N TRP A 407 0.27 -3.16 26.83
CA TRP A 407 -0.84 -3.48 25.94
C TRP A 407 -1.46 -2.19 25.40
N LEU A 408 -1.84 -2.19 24.12
CA LEU A 408 -2.55 -1.10 23.47
C LEU A 408 -3.57 -1.67 22.47
N ARG A 409 -4.54 -0.85 22.07
CA ARG A 409 -5.29 -1.14 20.84
C ARG A 409 -4.29 -1.12 19.68
N ARG A 410 -4.46 -2.02 18.72
CA ARG A 410 -3.62 -2.12 17.51
C ARG A 410 -3.49 -0.78 16.80
N GLY A 411 -4.61 -0.07 16.60
CA GLY A 411 -4.60 1.26 16.00
C GLY A 411 -3.72 2.26 16.78
N THR A 412 -3.79 2.24 18.11
CA THR A 412 -2.96 3.11 18.98
C THR A 412 -1.49 2.70 18.97
N ALA A 413 -1.17 1.40 18.98
CA ALA A 413 0.20 0.90 18.90
C ALA A 413 0.89 1.31 17.59
N ILE A 414 0.17 1.24 16.47
CA ILE A 414 0.67 1.65 15.15
C ILE A 414 0.94 3.15 15.09
N LYS A 415 0.04 3.99 15.63
CA LYS A 415 0.29 5.43 15.76
C LYS A 415 1.54 5.69 16.60
N LEU A 416 1.72 4.98 17.70
CA LEU A 416 2.91 5.14 18.54
C LEU A 416 4.21 4.72 17.83
N LYS A 417 4.16 3.63 17.05
CA LYS A 417 5.27 3.20 16.18
C LYS A 417 5.68 4.31 15.22
N ARG A 418 4.72 4.94 14.53
CA ARG A 418 4.97 6.05 13.59
C ARG A 418 5.62 7.25 14.28
N ALA A 419 5.14 7.61 15.47
CA ALA A 419 5.77 8.67 16.26
C ALA A 419 7.23 8.33 16.63
N ASN A 420 7.50 7.07 17.00
CA ASN A 420 8.85 6.62 17.31
C ASN A 420 9.77 6.62 16.09
N GLU A 421 9.31 6.14 14.94
CA GLU A 421 10.08 6.17 13.68
C GLU A 421 10.49 7.61 13.30
N ALA A 422 9.56 8.57 13.39
CA ALA A 422 9.85 9.98 13.11
C ALA A 422 10.84 10.61 14.10
N LEU A 423 10.88 10.12 15.36
CA LEU A 423 11.86 10.54 16.35
C LEU A 423 13.23 9.89 16.14
N MET A 424 13.26 8.65 15.65
CA MET A 424 14.51 7.95 15.33
C MET A 424 15.29 8.64 14.20
N GLU A 425 14.59 9.19 13.22
CA GLU A 425 15.20 10.04 12.18
C GLU A 425 15.86 11.30 12.76
N GLN A 426 15.42 11.75 13.93
CA GLN A 426 15.97 12.90 14.66
C GLN A 426 17.00 12.50 15.74
N GLY A 427 17.31 11.21 15.89
CA GLY A 427 18.26 10.69 16.87
C GLY A 427 17.68 10.45 18.26
N TYR A 428 16.37 10.25 18.38
CA TYR A 428 15.68 9.98 19.64
C TYR A 428 14.79 8.74 19.55
N ARG A 429 14.37 8.21 20.70
CA ARG A 429 13.35 7.15 20.79
C ARG A 429 12.31 7.48 21.84
N ILE A 430 11.20 6.77 21.80
CA ILE A 430 10.13 6.82 22.81
C ILE A 430 10.45 5.83 23.93
N LYS A 431 10.21 6.26 25.17
CA LYS A 431 10.06 5.37 26.33
C LYS A 431 8.64 5.49 26.88
N VAL A 432 7.98 4.34 27.08
CA VAL A 432 6.61 4.24 27.60
C VAL A 432 6.63 3.99 29.10
N TRP A 433 5.97 4.86 29.85
CA TRP A 433 5.78 4.78 31.30
C TRP A 433 4.40 4.25 31.69
N ASP A 434 3.37 4.47 30.85
CA ASP A 434 2.06 3.85 30.99
C ASP A 434 1.37 3.63 29.65
N ALA A 435 0.51 2.61 29.59
CA ALA A 435 -0.24 2.18 28.41
C ALA A 435 -1.65 1.74 28.84
N TYR A 436 -2.15 0.58 28.38
CA TYR A 436 -3.43 0.06 28.86
C TYR A 436 -3.45 -0.11 30.39
N ARG A 437 -4.49 0.43 31.01
CA ARG A 437 -4.72 0.38 32.46
C ARG A 437 -6.08 -0.25 32.74
N SER A 438 -6.09 -1.42 33.38
CA SER A 438 -7.33 -2.12 33.74
C SER A 438 -8.19 -1.26 34.68
N GLU A 439 -9.50 -1.52 34.74
CA GLU A 439 -10.40 -0.78 35.63
C GLU A 439 -10.00 -0.97 37.10
N LYS A 440 -9.54 -2.17 37.47
CA LYS A 440 -9.05 -2.50 38.81
C LYS A 440 -7.83 -1.65 39.19
N ASP A 441 -6.86 -1.54 38.29
CA ASP A 441 -5.63 -0.81 38.53
C ASP A 441 -5.85 0.70 38.55
N HIS A 442 -6.71 1.19 37.64
CA HIS A 442 -7.14 2.58 37.64
C HIS A 442 -7.82 2.98 38.95
N ARG A 443 -8.70 2.12 39.49
CA ARG A 443 -9.34 2.33 40.79
C ARG A 443 -8.31 2.39 41.93
N ARG A 444 -7.33 1.48 41.94
CA ARG A 444 -6.28 1.45 42.95
C ARG A 444 -5.41 2.72 42.91
N LEU A 445 -5.04 3.20 41.73
CA LEU A 445 -4.29 4.45 41.58
C LEU A 445 -5.10 5.65 42.06
N HIS A 446 -6.38 5.74 41.69
CA HIS A 446 -7.28 6.80 42.15
C HIS A 446 -7.39 6.86 43.69
N GLU A 447 -7.55 5.71 44.35
CA GLU A 447 -7.66 5.60 45.81
C GLU A 447 -6.40 6.08 46.54
N VAL A 448 -5.21 5.82 45.97
CA VAL A 448 -3.93 6.21 46.56
C VAL A 448 -3.59 7.67 46.26
N ALA A 449 -3.77 8.11 45.02
CA ALA A 449 -3.49 9.47 44.59
C ALA A 449 -4.35 10.51 45.34
N LYS A 450 -5.61 10.16 45.62
CA LYS A 450 -6.62 11.06 46.23
C LYS A 450 -6.71 12.42 45.52
N ASN A 451 -6.44 12.42 44.21
CA ASN A 451 -6.39 13.60 43.39
C ASN A 451 -7.11 13.32 42.06
N SER A 452 -8.40 13.65 42.02
CA SER A 452 -9.26 13.38 40.86
C SER A 452 -8.96 14.25 39.64
N TYR A 453 -8.03 15.21 39.76
CA TYR A 453 -7.58 16.05 38.65
C TYR A 453 -6.59 15.32 37.74
N TYR A 454 -5.68 14.53 38.32
CA TYR A 454 -4.69 13.72 37.56
C TYR A 454 -5.12 12.25 37.43
N PHE A 455 -5.83 11.71 38.42
CA PHE A 455 -6.39 10.36 38.36
C PHE A 455 -7.90 10.45 38.33
N ILE A 456 -8.47 10.50 37.13
CA ILE A 456 -9.92 10.69 36.94
C ILE A 456 -10.74 9.67 37.76
N ASP A 457 -11.96 10.04 38.15
CA ASP A 457 -12.86 9.10 38.84
C ASP A 457 -13.10 7.87 37.93
N PRO A 458 -12.87 6.64 38.41
CA PRO A 458 -13.09 5.42 37.64
C PRO A 458 -14.49 5.31 37.01
N LYS A 459 -15.50 5.99 37.57
CA LYS A 459 -16.87 6.04 37.01
C LYS A 459 -16.97 6.83 35.70
N ILE A 460 -16.06 7.77 35.46
CA ILE A 460 -15.99 8.54 34.21
C ILE A 460 -15.28 7.71 33.14
N GLY A 461 -14.34 6.87 33.56
CA GLY A 461 -13.50 6.03 32.72
C GLY A 461 -12.30 6.80 32.15
N SER A 462 -11.21 6.06 31.91
CA SER A 462 -9.96 6.60 31.36
C SER A 462 -9.73 6.07 29.95
N ASN A 463 -9.07 6.87 29.10
CA ASN A 463 -8.62 6.43 27.79
C ASN A 463 -7.53 5.35 27.88
N HIS A 464 -6.76 5.30 28.99
CA HIS A 464 -5.90 4.15 29.27
C HIS A 464 -6.72 2.85 29.40
N THR A 465 -7.92 2.90 29.98
CA THR A 465 -8.82 1.74 30.08
C THR A 465 -9.50 1.40 28.74
N ARG A 466 -9.35 2.25 27.71
CA ARG A 466 -9.72 1.89 26.33
C ARG A 466 -8.58 1.23 25.57
N GLY A 467 -7.36 1.24 26.13
CA GLY A 467 -6.13 0.90 25.41
C GLY A 467 -5.71 1.97 24.40
N ALA A 468 -6.18 3.21 24.59
CA ALA A 468 -6.12 4.30 23.61
C ALA A 468 -5.44 5.56 24.17
N ALA A 469 -4.58 5.40 25.16
CA ALA A 469 -3.76 6.46 25.73
C ALA A 469 -2.40 5.90 26.16
N VAL A 470 -1.39 6.77 26.17
CA VAL A 470 -0.03 6.46 26.56
C VAL A 470 0.59 7.61 27.36
N ASP A 471 1.40 7.23 28.35
CA ASP A 471 2.30 8.15 29.04
C ASP A 471 3.73 7.87 28.60
N VAL A 472 4.38 8.87 28.01
CA VAL A 472 5.68 8.69 27.35
C VAL A 472 6.69 9.79 27.65
N THR A 473 7.95 9.47 27.47
CA THR A 473 9.07 10.42 27.45
C THR A 473 9.97 10.20 26.24
N LEU A 474 10.90 11.13 26.05
CA LEU A 474 11.93 11.09 25.01
C LEU A 474 13.25 10.59 25.60
N VAL A 475 13.90 9.68 24.89
CA VAL A 475 15.25 9.20 25.20
C VAL A 475 16.19 9.45 24.02
N ASP A 476 17.49 9.48 24.29
CA ASP A 476 18.50 9.36 23.23
C ASP A 476 18.53 7.93 22.66
N MET A 477 19.33 7.72 21.60
CA MET A 477 19.46 6.39 20.98
C MET A 477 20.00 5.31 21.92
N ASP A 478 20.73 5.71 22.97
CA ASP A 478 21.28 4.81 23.99
C ASP A 478 20.25 4.50 25.12
N GLY A 479 19.08 5.14 25.10
CA GLY A 479 17.99 4.93 26.04
C GLY A 479 18.03 5.80 27.29
N ASN A 480 18.90 6.81 27.34
CA ASN A 480 18.97 7.76 28.44
C ASN A 480 17.84 8.79 28.32
N GLU A 481 17.10 9.01 29.40
CA GLU A 481 16.01 9.98 29.44
C GLU A 481 16.53 11.41 29.29
N LEU A 482 15.89 12.17 28.40
CA LEU A 482 16.14 13.60 28.27
C LEU A 482 15.51 14.37 29.44
N ASP A 483 16.10 15.52 29.77
CA ASP A 483 15.54 16.40 30.80
C ASP A 483 14.21 16.99 30.31
N MET A 484 13.15 16.71 31.06
CA MET A 484 11.76 17.08 30.77
C MET A 484 11.21 18.01 31.85
N PRO A 485 10.11 18.76 31.60
CA PRO A 485 9.63 19.81 32.51
C PRO A 485 9.42 19.38 33.97
N SER A 486 9.09 18.12 34.20
CA SER A 486 8.94 17.50 35.51
C SER A 486 9.16 15.99 35.45
N LYS A 487 9.17 15.34 36.62
CA LYS A 487 9.14 13.87 36.73
C LYS A 487 7.75 13.34 36.38
N TYR A 488 7.68 12.06 36.02
CA TYR A 488 6.41 11.33 35.87
C TYR A 488 5.57 11.40 37.15
N ASP A 489 4.24 11.41 37.01
CA ASP A 489 3.25 11.57 38.08
C ASP A 489 3.40 12.86 38.94
N GLU A 490 4.07 13.89 38.43
CA GLU A 490 4.10 15.20 39.10
C GLU A 490 2.68 15.81 39.15
N MET A 491 2.15 16.02 40.36
CA MET A 491 0.78 16.51 40.56
C MET A 491 0.72 18.03 40.80
N SER A 492 1.60 18.80 40.19
CA SER A 492 1.65 20.27 40.29
C SER A 492 1.68 20.93 38.92
N GLU A 493 1.62 22.27 38.88
CA GLU A 493 1.71 23.06 37.64
C GLU A 493 2.95 22.76 36.79
N LYS A 494 3.98 22.12 37.37
CA LYS A 494 5.19 21.68 36.66
C LYS A 494 4.93 20.58 35.63
N ALA A 495 3.83 19.84 35.77
CA ALA A 495 3.41 18.83 34.80
C ALA A 495 2.73 19.44 33.57
N HIS A 496 2.25 20.68 33.69
CA HIS A 496 1.47 21.33 32.63
C HIS A 496 2.39 21.69 31.47
N ARG A 497 1.91 21.48 30.24
CA ARG A 497 2.65 21.82 29.01
C ARG A 497 2.99 23.31 28.93
N THR A 498 2.18 24.14 29.59
CA THR A 498 2.33 25.60 29.65
C THR A 498 3.23 26.10 30.79
N TYR A 499 3.90 25.20 31.53
CA TYR A 499 4.73 25.55 32.67
C TYR A 499 5.85 26.54 32.28
N LYS A 500 5.71 27.78 32.73
CA LYS A 500 6.55 28.90 32.27
C LYS A 500 7.99 28.80 32.73
N HIS A 501 8.23 28.13 33.86
CA HIS A 501 9.55 28.06 34.51
C HIS A 501 10.38 26.84 34.11
N ALA A 502 9.91 26.00 33.17
CA ALA A 502 10.75 24.99 32.55
C ALA A 502 11.95 25.64 31.84
N SER A 503 13.10 24.96 31.88
CA SER A 503 14.32 25.43 31.20
C SER A 503 14.10 25.46 29.68
N PRO A 504 14.90 26.24 28.92
CA PRO A 504 14.82 26.23 27.46
C PRO A 504 15.02 24.83 26.85
N GLU A 505 15.85 24.00 27.47
CA GLU A 505 16.10 22.62 27.05
C GLU A 505 14.88 21.73 27.29
N GLN A 506 14.30 21.77 28.49
CA GLN A 506 13.09 21.00 28.82
C GLN A 506 11.93 21.34 27.88
N LYS A 507 11.74 22.62 27.56
CA LYS A 507 10.70 23.07 26.61
C LYS A 507 10.94 22.54 25.20
N ARG A 508 12.20 22.55 24.74
CA ARG A 508 12.58 22.01 23.43
C ARG A 508 12.30 20.51 23.36
N ASN A 509 12.72 19.76 24.37
CA ASN A 509 12.56 18.30 24.42
C ASN A 509 11.07 17.91 24.44
N ALA A 510 10.26 18.59 25.27
CA ALA A 510 8.82 18.36 25.30
C ALA A 510 8.13 18.71 23.97
N LEU A 511 8.57 19.77 23.28
CA LEU A 511 8.02 20.16 21.98
C LEU A 511 8.37 19.15 20.86
N ILE A 512 9.58 18.60 20.86
CA ILE A 512 9.99 17.55 19.91
C ILE A 512 9.05 16.34 20.05
N LEU A 513 8.85 15.86 21.29
CA LEU A 513 7.94 14.76 21.58
C LEU A 513 6.50 15.10 21.18
N GLU A 514 6.00 16.28 21.57
CA GLU A 514 4.62 16.68 21.29
C GLU A 514 4.32 16.80 19.79
N ASN A 515 5.24 17.33 19.00
CA ASN A 515 5.07 17.44 17.55
C ASN A 515 5.01 16.05 16.90
N ALA A 516 5.95 15.16 17.22
CA ALA A 516 5.96 13.80 16.67
C ALA A 516 4.68 13.02 17.03
N MET A 517 4.22 13.14 18.27
CA MET A 517 2.99 12.50 18.72
C MET A 517 1.75 13.08 17.99
N LYS A 518 1.66 14.39 17.79
CA LYS A 518 0.56 15.02 17.04
C LYS A 518 0.53 14.61 15.58
N GLU A 519 1.68 14.62 14.92
CA GLU A 519 1.82 14.21 13.51
C GLU A 519 1.42 12.73 13.33
N ALA A 520 1.69 11.89 14.33
CA ALA A 520 1.23 10.50 14.37
C ALA A 520 -0.25 10.32 14.76
N GLY A 521 -1.00 11.40 14.99
CA GLY A 521 -2.43 11.34 15.28
C GLY A 521 -2.78 11.17 16.76
N PHE A 522 -1.94 11.66 17.68
CA PHE A 522 -2.28 11.77 19.10
C PHE A 522 -2.74 13.18 19.49
N ILE A 523 -3.54 13.26 20.56
CA ILE A 523 -4.00 14.49 21.20
C ILE A 523 -3.26 14.64 22.53
N PRO A 524 -2.43 15.67 22.72
CA PRO A 524 -1.78 15.92 24.00
C PRO A 524 -2.76 16.41 25.07
N LEU A 525 -2.53 16.03 26.32
CA LEU A 525 -3.27 16.56 27.47
C LEU A 525 -2.60 17.80 28.06
N GLU A 526 -3.34 18.88 28.30
CA GLU A 526 -2.77 20.18 28.71
C GLU A 526 -2.03 20.12 30.06
N ASN A 527 -2.59 19.39 31.02
CA ASN A 527 -2.09 19.29 32.39
C ASN A 527 -1.00 18.23 32.60
N GLU A 528 -0.69 17.42 31.59
CA GLU A 528 0.28 16.33 31.68
C GLU A 528 1.12 16.27 30.39
N TRP A 529 2.36 16.75 30.46
CA TRP A 529 3.23 16.83 29.27
C TRP A 529 3.60 15.45 28.69
N TRP A 530 3.52 14.39 29.50
CA TRP A 530 3.79 13.01 29.09
C TRP A 530 2.56 12.30 28.49
N HIS A 531 1.33 12.77 28.76
CA HIS A 531 0.09 12.06 28.39
C HIS A 531 -0.38 12.42 26.99
N PHE A 532 -0.72 11.38 26.21
CA PHE A 532 -1.27 11.47 24.87
C PHE A 532 -2.43 10.49 24.66
N ASP A 533 -3.57 11.01 24.19
CA ASP A 533 -4.72 10.19 23.77
C ASP A 533 -4.66 9.91 22.26
N ASP A 534 -5.03 8.71 21.83
CA ASP A 534 -5.27 8.43 20.42
C ASP A 534 -6.39 9.33 19.89
N SER A 535 -6.20 10.05 18.77
CA SER A 535 -7.25 10.93 18.22
C SER A 535 -8.59 10.25 17.95
N GLU A 536 -8.59 8.93 17.79
CA GLU A 536 -9.76 8.09 17.57
C GLU A 536 -10.27 7.40 18.84
N TYR A 537 -9.83 7.84 20.04
CA TYR A 537 -10.15 7.16 21.31
C TYR A 537 -11.66 6.91 21.52
N ARG A 538 -12.52 7.75 20.93
CA ARG A 538 -13.99 7.63 21.01
C ARG A 538 -14.55 6.46 20.22
N SER A 539 -13.83 5.98 19.21
CA SER A 539 -14.19 4.80 18.42
C SER A 539 -13.95 3.49 19.18
N TYR A 540 -13.03 3.49 20.14
CA TYR A 540 -12.75 2.31 20.97
C TYR A 540 -13.68 2.22 22.17
N GLY A 541 -14.26 1.04 22.42
CA GLY A 541 -15.00 0.78 23.65
C GLY A 541 -14.09 0.74 24.89
N PHE A 542 -14.67 1.02 26.07
CA PHE A 542 -13.99 0.75 27.35
C PHE A 542 -13.72 -0.75 27.49
N LEU A 543 -12.54 -1.08 28.02
CA LEU A 543 -12.07 -2.44 28.19
C LEU A 543 -11.68 -2.66 29.66
N PRO A 544 -12.60 -3.16 30.52
CA PRO A 544 -12.36 -3.29 31.96
C PRO A 544 -11.18 -4.19 32.33
N SER A 545 -10.94 -5.21 31.52
CA SER A 545 -9.81 -6.16 31.59
C SER A 545 -9.41 -6.58 30.18
N LEU A 546 -8.16 -7.02 30.00
CA LEU A 546 -7.73 -7.66 28.75
C LEU A 546 -8.62 -8.88 28.44
N PRO A 547 -8.84 -9.19 27.14
CA PRO A 547 -9.47 -10.44 26.73
C PRO A 547 -8.68 -11.65 27.26
N GLU A 548 -9.38 -12.73 27.59
CA GLU A 548 -8.77 -14.00 28.04
C GLU A 548 -7.96 -14.69 26.94
#